data_AF-A0A2E9WVT8-F1
#
_entry.id   AF-A0A2E9WVT8-F1
#
_cell.length_a   1.000
_cell.length_b   1.000
_cell.length_c   1.000
_cell.angle_alpha   90.00
_cell.angle_beta   90.00
_cell.angle_gamma   90.00
#
_symmetry.space_group_name_H-M   'P 1'
#
loop_
_entity.id
_entity.type
_entity.pdbx_description
1 polymer ?
#
loop_
_entity_poly.entity_id
_entity_poly.type
_entity_poly.pdbx_seq_one_letter_code
_entity_poly.pdbx_strand_id
1 'polypeptide(L)'
;MTDEMQEIIREYRERKPLSKHLFKTRTGECQLKEDNTCTGFESQWQRWQRKLPKEQRFSERSIRNLVGSQDELEIASERLGHASTATTKKFYRSNVTNVTPIIRQIKSENS
;
A
#
# COMPACT_ATOMS: atom_id res chain seq x y z
N MET A 1 -10.17 11.58 -1.91
CA MET A 1 -8.91 11.86 -2.63
C MET A 1 -8.35 13.12 -2.01
N THR A 2 -7.08 13.13 -1.63
CA THR A 2 -6.47 14.32 -0.99
C THR A 2 -6.29 15.44 -2.01
N ASP A 3 -6.29 16.69 -1.54
CA ASP A 3 -6.09 17.87 -2.39
C ASP A 3 -4.73 17.81 -3.11
N GLU A 4 -3.68 17.35 -2.43
CA GLU A 4 -2.35 17.15 -3.00
C GLU A 4 -2.36 16.12 -4.15
N MET A 5 -3.10 15.03 -4.04
CA MET A 5 -3.22 14.06 -5.15
C MET A 5 -3.96 14.66 -6.35
N GLN A 6 -4.99 15.47 -6.10
CA GLN A 6 -5.73 16.14 -7.17
C GLN A 6 -4.84 17.13 -7.92
N GLU A 7 -4.01 17.87 -7.20
CA GLU A 7 -3.02 18.79 -7.76
C GLU A 7 -2.04 18.06 -8.68
N ILE A 8 -1.41 16.99 -8.20
CA ILE A 8 -0.46 16.20 -8.98
C ILE A 8 -1.12 15.62 -10.24
N ILE A 9 -2.35 15.11 -10.14
CA ILE A 9 -3.10 14.59 -11.29
C ILE A 9 -3.41 15.72 -12.28
N ARG A 10 -3.77 16.91 -11.80
CA ARG A 10 -4.05 18.07 -12.65
C ARG A 10 -2.79 18.50 -13.41
N GLU A 11 -1.68 18.73 -12.71
CA GLU A 11 -0.39 19.06 -13.33
C GLU A 11 0.01 18.03 -14.39
N TYR A 12 -0.23 16.75 -14.12
CA TYR A 12 0.09 15.68 -15.06
C TYR A 12 -0.80 15.72 -16.32
N ARG A 13 -2.07 16.08 -16.18
CA ARG A 13 -3.04 16.21 -17.29
C ARG A 13 -2.80 17.45 -18.14
N GLU A 14 -2.30 18.53 -17.56
CA GLU A 14 -2.00 19.78 -18.30
C GLU A 14 -0.81 19.64 -19.25
N ARG A 15 0.07 18.65 -19.01
CA ARG A 15 1.18 18.34 -19.93
C ARG A 15 0.61 17.77 -21.23
N LYS A 16 1.08 18.29 -22.38
CA LYS A 16 0.64 17.84 -23.72
C LYS A 16 0.65 16.30 -23.79
N PRO A 17 -0.50 15.65 -24.01
CA PRO A 17 -0.60 14.21 -23.88
C PRO A 17 0.14 13.53 -25.04
N LEU A 18 1.24 12.85 -24.72
CA LEU A 18 1.93 11.95 -25.66
C LEU A 18 1.16 10.64 -25.94
N SER A 19 0.05 10.38 -25.22
CA SER A 19 -0.71 9.12 -25.30
C SER A 19 -2.09 9.27 -24.65
N LYS A 20 -3.01 8.38 -25.02
CA LYS A 20 -4.32 8.17 -24.37
C LYS A 20 -4.21 7.57 -22.96
N HIS A 21 -3.08 6.96 -22.61
CA HIS A 21 -2.87 6.31 -21.32
C HIS A 21 -2.38 7.31 -20.28
N LEU A 22 -2.94 7.25 -19.06
CA LEU A 22 -2.51 8.08 -17.94
C LEU A 22 -1.06 7.74 -17.54
N PHE A 23 -0.76 6.45 -17.33
CA PHE A 23 0.61 5.98 -17.14
C PHE A 23 1.12 5.33 -18.42
N LYS A 24 2.19 5.91 -18.96
CA LYS A 24 2.73 5.53 -20.26
C LYS A 24 4.24 5.30 -20.22
N THR A 25 4.73 4.54 -21.20
CA THR A 25 6.16 4.41 -21.48
C THR A 25 6.67 5.68 -22.18
N ARG A 26 7.99 5.75 -22.39
CA ARG A 26 8.62 6.86 -23.15
C ARG A 26 8.12 6.92 -24.60
N THR A 27 7.66 5.80 -25.16
CA THR A 27 7.08 5.70 -26.51
C THR A 27 5.57 5.94 -26.54
N GLY A 28 4.93 6.17 -25.39
CA GLY A 28 3.50 6.44 -25.30
C GLY A 28 2.62 5.20 -25.14
N GLU A 29 3.18 4.01 -25.01
CA GLU A 29 2.42 2.78 -24.78
C GLU A 29 1.92 2.69 -23.33
N CYS A 30 0.89 1.87 -23.09
CA CYS A 30 0.38 1.63 -21.74
C CYS A 30 1.46 0.98 -20.84
N GLN A 31 1.63 1.47 -19.61
CA GLN A 31 2.51 0.83 -18.61
C GLN A 31 1.97 -0.53 -18.13
N LEU A 32 0.65 -0.70 -18.12
CA LEU A 32 0.00 -1.96 -17.81
C LEU A 32 -0.11 -2.80 -19.09
N LYS A 33 0.47 -4.00 -19.06
CA LYS A 33 0.39 -4.96 -20.16
C LYS A 33 -0.92 -5.75 -20.11
N GLU A 34 -1.22 -6.46 -21.20
CA GLU A 34 -2.43 -7.29 -21.34
C GLU A 34 -2.51 -8.41 -20.31
N ASP A 35 -1.37 -8.93 -19.86
CA ASP A 35 -1.26 -9.94 -18.80
C ASP A 35 -1.36 -9.36 -17.37
N ASN A 36 -1.77 -8.09 -17.25
CA ASN A 36 -1.82 -7.31 -16.01
C ASN A 36 -0.46 -7.13 -15.31
N THR A 37 0.66 -7.37 -15.99
CA THR A 37 1.98 -7.04 -15.43
C THR A 37 2.34 -5.57 -15.67
N CYS A 38 3.14 -5.01 -14.76
CA CYS A 38 3.62 -3.63 -14.85
C CYS A 38 5.14 -3.54 -14.58
N THR A 39 5.91 -4.49 -15.13
CA THR A 39 7.35 -4.64 -14.85
C THR A 39 8.19 -3.38 -15.10
N GLY A 40 7.76 -2.51 -16.02
CA GLY A 40 8.36 -1.20 -16.26
C GLY A 40 8.21 -0.26 -15.06
N PHE A 41 7.04 -0.23 -14.43
CA PHE A 41 6.80 0.53 -13.21
C PHE A 41 7.60 -0.03 -12.04
N GLU A 42 7.55 -1.35 -11.82
CA GLU A 42 8.31 -2.02 -10.75
C GLU A 42 9.81 -1.68 -10.81
N SER A 43 10.38 -1.70 -12.02
CA SER A 43 11.79 -1.34 -12.25
C SER A 43 12.07 0.13 -11.93
N GLN A 44 11.15 1.05 -12.30
CA GLN A 44 11.26 2.47 -11.97
C GLN A 44 11.17 2.70 -10.45
N TRP A 45 10.23 2.03 -9.79
CA TRP A 45 10.05 2.07 -8.34
C TRP A 45 11.32 1.65 -7.61
N GLN A 46 11.89 0.50 -7.97
CA GLN A 46 13.13 0.02 -7.36
C GLN A 46 14.30 1.00 -7.57
N ARG A 47 14.43 1.60 -8.76
CA ARG A 47 15.48 2.61 -9.02
C ARG A 47 15.28 3.86 -8.17
N TRP A 48 14.04 4.29 -7.97
CA TRP A 48 13.73 5.42 -7.09
C TRP A 48 14.02 5.09 -5.62
N GLN A 49 13.58 3.93 -5.12
CA GLN A 49 13.85 3.44 -3.77
C GLN A 49 15.37 3.36 -3.47
N ARG A 50 16.19 2.99 -4.45
CA ARG A 50 17.66 2.96 -4.30
C ARG A 50 18.28 4.32 -3.98
N LYS A 51 17.59 5.43 -4.26
CA LYS A 51 18.03 6.79 -3.89
C LYS A 51 17.86 7.09 -2.41
N LEU A 52 17.04 6.32 -1.70
CA LEU A 52 16.80 6.48 -0.26
C LEU A 52 17.81 5.65 0.57
N PRO A 53 18.09 6.07 1.81
CA PRO A 53 18.76 5.22 2.80
C PRO A 53 18.07 3.87 2.93
N LYS A 54 18.83 2.78 3.14
CA LYS A 54 18.29 1.42 3.10
C LYS A 54 17.15 1.22 4.10
N GLU A 55 17.24 1.87 5.25
CA GLU A 55 16.32 1.82 6.38
C GLU A 55 14.99 2.51 6.09
N GLN A 56 14.98 3.42 5.11
CA GLN A 56 13.78 4.17 4.68
C GLN A 56 13.12 3.55 3.45
N ARG A 57 13.69 2.48 2.88
CA ARG A 57 13.14 1.85 1.69
C ARG A 57 11.91 1.03 2.02
N PHE A 58 10.97 0.99 1.08
CA PHE A 58 9.75 0.21 1.23
C PHE A 58 9.29 -0.42 -0.10
N SER A 59 8.48 -1.46 0.01
CA SER A 59 7.87 -2.10 -1.15
C SER A 59 6.68 -1.28 -1.64
N GLU A 60 6.35 -1.37 -2.93
CA GLU A 60 5.12 -0.77 -3.45
C GLU A 60 3.88 -1.23 -2.66
N ARG A 61 3.82 -2.53 -2.35
CA ARG A 61 2.74 -3.14 -1.55
C ARG A 61 2.61 -2.52 -0.16
N SER A 62 3.69 -1.98 0.41
CA SER A 62 3.66 -1.31 1.72
C SER A 62 2.71 -0.10 1.73
N ILE A 63 2.56 0.60 0.59
CA ILE A 63 1.60 1.70 0.46
C ILE A 63 0.18 1.17 0.62
N ARG A 64 -0.17 0.09 -0.10
CA ARG A 64 -1.50 -0.52 -0.02
C ARG A 64 -1.78 -1.10 1.37
N ASN A 65 -0.77 -1.68 2.02
CA ASN A 65 -0.84 -2.16 3.40
C ASN A 65 -1.14 -1.03 4.38
N LEU A 66 -0.44 0.11 4.27
CA LEU A 66 -0.70 1.28 5.12
C LEU A 66 -2.14 1.76 4.96
N VAL A 67 -2.61 1.93 3.72
CA VAL A 67 -3.99 2.35 3.45
C VAL A 67 -5.01 1.36 4.00
N GLY A 68 -4.75 0.06 3.89
CA GLY A 68 -5.63 -0.98 4.43
C GLY A 68 -5.65 -1.12 5.95
N SER A 69 -4.63 -0.60 6.63
CA SER A 69 -4.55 -0.58 8.09
C SER A 69 -5.26 0.61 8.74
N GLN A 70 -5.66 1.61 7.96
CA GLN A 70 -6.35 2.81 8.43
C GLN A 70 -7.86 2.56 8.57
N ASP A 71 -8.52 3.38 9.39
CA ASP A 71 -9.98 3.39 9.61
C ASP A 71 -10.54 2.04 10.06
N GLU A 72 -11.87 1.93 10.08
CA GLU A 72 -12.58 0.68 10.36
C GLU A 72 -12.44 -0.35 9.22
N LEU A 73 -12.57 -1.63 9.56
CA LEU A 73 -12.31 -2.74 8.63
C LEU A 73 -13.15 -2.66 7.35
N GLU A 74 -14.44 -2.31 7.47
CA GLU A 74 -15.37 -2.23 6.34
C GLU A 74 -14.94 -1.11 5.37
N ILE A 75 -14.69 0.09 5.90
CA ILE A 75 -14.25 1.27 5.14
C ILE A 75 -12.93 0.98 4.41
N ALA A 76 -11.98 0.36 5.09
CA ALA A 76 -10.71 -0.03 4.47
C ALA A 76 -10.91 -1.06 3.35
N SER A 77 -11.83 -2.02 3.54
CA SER A 77 -12.13 -3.05 2.55
C SER A 77 -12.77 -2.48 1.29
N GLU A 78 -13.74 -1.59 1.45
CA GLU A 78 -14.40 -0.88 0.36
C GLU A 78 -13.38 -0.02 -0.41
N ARG A 79 -12.56 0.76 0.30
CA ARG A 79 -11.49 1.59 -0.30
C ARG A 79 -10.49 0.77 -1.13
N LEU A 80 -10.14 -0.42 -0.65
CA LEU A 80 -9.21 -1.32 -1.36
C LEU A 80 -9.88 -2.13 -2.47
N GLY A 81 -11.20 -2.03 -2.63
CA GLY A 81 -11.98 -2.73 -3.64
C GLY A 81 -12.01 -4.25 -3.44
N HIS A 82 -11.98 -4.73 -2.18
CA HIS A 82 -12.07 -6.16 -1.91
C HIS A 82 -13.52 -6.63 -1.85
N ALA A 83 -13.81 -7.75 -2.52
CA ALA A 83 -15.14 -8.39 -2.51
C ALA A 83 -15.58 -8.90 -1.12
N SER A 84 -14.65 -9.03 -0.17
CA SER A 84 -14.93 -9.42 1.20
C SER A 84 -13.91 -8.80 2.16
N THR A 85 -14.39 -8.38 3.34
CA THR A 85 -13.55 -7.92 4.44
C THR A 85 -12.55 -8.95 4.94
N ALA A 86 -12.78 -10.24 4.68
CA ALA A 86 -11.84 -11.31 5.01
C ALA A 86 -10.45 -11.09 4.39
N THR A 87 -10.39 -10.59 3.14
CA THR A 87 -9.13 -10.28 2.45
C THR A 87 -8.39 -9.14 3.13
N THR A 88 -9.09 -8.07 3.47
CA THR A 88 -8.55 -6.90 4.19
C THR A 88 -8.03 -7.31 5.57
N LYS A 89 -8.83 -8.05 6.33
CA LYS A 89 -8.47 -8.53 7.66
C LYS A 89 -7.23 -9.42 7.63
N LYS A 90 -7.16 -10.35 6.67
CA LYS A 90 -6.05 -11.32 6.59
C LYS A 90 -4.74 -10.70 6.13
N PHE A 91 -4.77 -9.82 5.14
CA PHE A 91 -3.54 -9.37 4.46
C PHE A 91 -3.13 -7.93 4.73
N TYR A 92 -4.05 -7.10 5.23
CA TYR A 92 -3.85 -5.65 5.36
C TYR A 92 -4.05 -5.14 6.80
N ARG A 93 -4.51 -5.99 7.73
CA ARG A 93 -4.55 -5.69 9.16
C ARG A 93 -3.41 -6.41 9.87
N SER A 94 -2.79 -5.69 10.80
CA SER A 94 -1.81 -6.28 11.69
C SER A 94 -2.53 -7.27 12.60
N ASN A 95 -2.06 -8.52 12.65
CA ASN A 95 -2.55 -9.51 13.62
C ASN A 95 -1.98 -9.28 15.03
N VAL A 96 -1.43 -8.09 15.31
CA VAL A 96 -0.95 -7.74 16.66
C VAL A 96 -2.16 -7.58 17.56
N THR A 97 -2.51 -8.67 18.24
CA THR A 97 -3.31 -8.62 19.46
C THR A 97 -2.40 -8.24 20.61
N ASN A 98 -2.74 -7.16 21.32
CA ASN A 98 -2.15 -6.89 22.62
C ASN A 98 -2.56 -8.06 23.54
N VAL A 99 -1.61 -8.91 23.89
CA VAL A 99 -1.82 -10.01 24.84
C VAL A 99 -1.34 -9.58 26.21
N THR A 100 -2.19 -9.72 27.22
CA THR A 100 -1.80 -9.54 28.62
C THR A 100 -1.10 -10.83 29.08
N PRO A 101 0.17 -10.80 29.47
CA PRO A 101 0.85 -12.00 29.96
C PRO A 101 0.20 -12.51 31.25
N ILE A 102 -0.03 -13.82 31.34
CA ILE A 102 -0.56 -14.47 32.54
C ILE A 102 0.56 -14.48 33.59
N ILE A 103 0.46 -13.61 34.60
CA ILE A 103 1.35 -13.64 35.76
C ILE A 103 0.88 -14.78 36.67
N ARG A 104 1.71 -15.82 36.82
CA ARG A 104 1.45 -16.89 37.81
C ARG A 104 1.48 -16.27 39.20
N GLN A 105 0.37 -16.32 39.92
CA GLN A 105 0.39 -16.07 41.36
C GLN A 105 1.08 -17.24 42.04
N ILE A 106 2.34 -17.05 42.44
CA ILE A 106 3.01 -17.96 43.36
C ILE A 106 2.30 -17.77 44.70
N LYS A 107 1.49 -18.74 45.10
CA LYS A 107 1.02 -18.80 46.48
C LYS A 107 2.25 -18.98 47.36
N SER A 108 2.54 -17.97 48.19
CA SER A 108 3.42 -18.15 49.34
C SER A 108 2.70 -19.08 50.31
N GLU A 109 3.01 -20.38 50.27
CA GLU A 109 2.73 -21.27 51.38
C GLU A 109 3.65 -20.84 52.53
N ASN A 110 3.08 -20.04 53.44
CA ASN A 110 3.64 -19.82 54.77
C ASN A 110 3.22 -20.99 55.65
N SER A 111 4.16 -21.83 56.07
CA SER A 111 4.59 -22.03 57.48
C SER A 111 5.31 -23.35 57.67
#